data_AF-A0A936DSY9-F1
#
_entry.id   AF-A0A936DSY9-F1
#
_cell.length_a   1.000
_cell.length_b   1.000
_cell.length_c   1.000
_cell.angle_alpha   90.00
_cell.angle_beta   90.00
_cell.angle_gamma   90.00
#
_symmetry.space_group_name_H-M   'P 1'
#
loop_
_entity.id
_entity.type
_entity.pdbx_description
1 polymer ?
#
loop_
_entity_poly.entity_id
_entity_poly.type
_entity_poly.pdbx_seq_one_letter_code
_entity_poly.pdbx_strand_id
1 'polypeptide(L)'
;MNKASLRLHGVLLAMLCSLAVNAQCPDITETKTTPNCIPSCELCSGGKLNITLKGNDLPHNGKIDYYADVNAGFNPYAGQGVKIGSVNITTSNPKCRQCPVLLGFMIDACGTEAKNEFLVMWTGSGFNTGDFNFDFATQNNSGGAQNADIGPGGCGIVNGNPSLVSGCSATAVGGNFDLPPNSIWIVFTSANASTIYDCTSACGLACKIFVSASNCDRTIGAFSNFDASVGNRTQVMTITGCACSTNAMYDVPGSLTGNGDFWAEGSISNNGCATPSLSQPNYIPAVSTVSPFDFTIPASWCDKVYEIVGILNPKPDPICCMEEFTERISINIKCPKANSASLEACETSGGQALFNLEDADTDVLGGSNGVVQYFKDMAGTMRINSPYLSGNATIYAKIIDGSCSSI
;
A
#
# COMPACT_ATOMS: atom_id res chain seq x y z
N MET A 1 8.06 55.17 -21.57
CA MET A 1 6.68 54.68 -21.74
C MET A 1 6.70 53.53 -22.73
N ASN A 2 6.63 52.29 -22.25
CA ASN A 2 6.26 51.11 -23.06
C ASN A 2 5.89 49.98 -22.09
N LYS A 3 4.59 49.71 -21.98
CA LYS A 3 4.04 48.56 -21.27
C LYS A 3 4.18 47.35 -22.18
N ALA A 4 5.15 46.48 -21.89
CA ALA A 4 5.22 45.16 -22.50
C ALA A 4 4.26 44.23 -21.74
N SER A 5 3.21 43.83 -22.45
CA SER A 5 2.27 42.79 -22.07
C SER A 5 2.98 41.43 -22.03
N LEU A 6 3.20 40.89 -20.83
CA LEU A 6 3.60 39.50 -20.65
C LEU A 6 2.34 38.71 -20.29
N ARG A 7 1.83 37.95 -21.27
CA ARG A 7 0.71 37.04 -21.13
C ARG A 7 1.09 35.91 -20.17
N LEU A 8 0.55 35.98 -18.96
CA LEU A 8 0.58 34.94 -17.95
C LEU A 8 -0.21 33.72 -18.47
N HIS A 9 0.49 32.78 -19.12
CA HIS A 9 -0.06 31.45 -19.33
C HIS A 9 0.04 30.72 -18.00
N GLY A 10 -1.02 30.87 -17.20
CA GLY A 10 -1.26 30.04 -16.03
C GLY A 10 -1.42 28.60 -16.50
N VAL A 11 -0.38 27.80 -16.34
CA VAL A 11 -0.50 26.34 -16.32
C VAL A 11 -1.23 26.03 -15.02
N LEU A 12 -2.56 26.04 -15.10
CA LEU A 12 -3.43 25.42 -14.12
C LEU A 12 -3.16 23.92 -14.24
N LEU A 13 -2.18 23.43 -13.47
CA LEU A 13 -2.06 22.01 -13.19
C LEU A 13 -3.32 21.68 -12.38
N ALA A 14 -4.36 21.26 -13.10
CA ALA A 14 -5.57 20.74 -12.52
C ALA A 14 -5.13 19.55 -11.66
N MET A 15 -5.05 19.78 -10.34
CA MET A 15 -5.12 18.75 -9.35
C MET A 15 -6.49 18.11 -9.52
N LEU A 16 -6.56 17.15 -10.43
CA LEU A 16 -7.60 16.14 -10.48
C LEU A 16 -7.46 15.34 -9.18
N CYS A 17 -7.93 15.93 -8.08
CA CYS A 17 -8.57 15.17 -7.02
C CYS A 17 -9.91 14.70 -7.62
N SER A 18 -9.82 13.79 -8.59
CA SER A 18 -10.97 13.07 -9.10
C SER A 18 -11.42 12.19 -7.94
N LEU A 19 -12.58 12.53 -7.38
CA LEU A 19 -13.50 11.65 -6.68
C LEU A 19 -12.94 10.23 -6.58
N ALA A 20 -12.37 9.90 -5.42
CA ALA A 20 -11.88 8.56 -5.14
C ALA A 20 -13.03 7.58 -5.40
N VAL A 21 -13.03 6.96 -6.58
CA VAL A 21 -13.50 5.59 -6.71
C VAL A 21 -12.81 4.88 -5.56
N ASN A 22 -13.56 4.19 -4.70
CA ASN A 22 -13.06 3.48 -3.51
C ASN A 22 -11.97 2.49 -3.93
N ALA A 23 -10.77 2.96 -4.20
CA ALA A 23 -9.65 2.17 -4.67
C ALA A 23 -9.01 1.54 -3.44
N GLN A 24 -8.71 0.25 -3.52
CA GLN A 24 -7.95 -0.44 -2.49
C GLN A 24 -6.48 -0.04 -2.59
N CYS A 25 -6.16 1.15 -2.12
CA CYS A 25 -4.78 1.58 -2.01
C CYS A 25 -4.24 1.22 -0.63
N PRO A 26 -3.01 0.68 -0.57
CA PRO A 26 -2.30 0.58 0.69
C PRO A 26 -2.29 1.94 1.38
N ASP A 27 -2.55 1.96 2.67
CA ASP A 27 -2.66 3.20 3.45
C ASP A 27 -1.92 3.03 4.78
N ILE A 28 -0.95 3.91 5.04
CA ILE A 28 -0.24 3.96 6.31
C ILE A 28 -1.01 4.92 7.23
N THR A 29 -1.72 4.36 8.20
CA THR A 29 -2.62 5.14 9.05
C THR A 29 -1.97 5.67 10.33
N GLU A 30 -0.86 5.07 10.75
CA GLU A 30 -0.15 5.49 11.96
C GLU A 30 1.35 5.17 11.87
N THR A 31 2.19 6.15 12.20
CA THR A 31 3.62 5.95 12.47
C THR A 31 3.94 6.47 13.87
N LYS A 32 4.66 5.69 14.67
CA LYS A 32 5.11 6.05 16.02
C LYS A 32 6.59 5.76 16.19
N THR A 33 7.26 6.58 16.99
CA THR A 33 8.69 6.45 17.30
C THR A 33 8.92 6.38 18.80
N THR A 34 9.94 5.61 19.21
CA THR A 34 10.48 5.61 20.57
C THR A 34 12.01 5.75 20.51
N PRO A 35 12.58 6.85 21.04
CA PRO A 35 11.90 8.02 21.62
C PRO A 35 11.03 8.76 20.58
N ASN A 36 10.14 9.66 21.03
CA ASN A 36 9.27 10.39 20.11
C ASN A 36 10.10 11.39 19.27
N CYS A 37 10.20 11.10 17.98
CA CYS A 37 10.99 11.79 16.98
C CYS A 37 10.16 12.29 15.80
N ILE A 38 8.83 12.37 15.94
CA ILE A 38 7.95 12.92 14.90
C ILE A 38 7.54 14.34 15.31
N PRO A 39 7.88 15.39 14.54
CA PRO A 39 8.66 15.34 13.29
C PRO A 39 10.18 15.31 13.50
N SER A 40 10.67 15.62 14.71
CA SER A 40 12.11 15.62 14.97
C SER A 40 12.52 15.32 16.40
N CYS A 41 13.73 14.82 16.61
CA CYS A 41 14.38 14.68 17.91
C CYS A 41 15.91 14.78 17.81
N GLU A 42 16.57 14.80 18.97
CA GLU A 42 18.03 14.65 19.10
C GLU A 42 18.37 13.24 19.59
N LEU A 43 19.39 12.61 19.01
CA LEU A 43 19.89 11.29 19.40
C LEU A 43 21.41 11.27 19.49
N CYS A 44 21.94 10.38 20.31
CA CYS A 44 23.38 10.15 20.41
C CYS A 44 23.83 9.01 19.48
N SER A 45 25.10 9.01 19.07
CA SER A 45 25.71 7.81 18.49
C SER A 45 25.55 6.61 19.44
N GLY A 46 25.17 5.46 18.89
CA GLY A 46 24.82 4.25 19.65
C GLY A 46 23.42 4.28 20.29
N GLY A 47 22.72 5.42 20.23
CA GLY A 47 21.32 5.53 20.61
C GLY A 47 20.42 4.65 19.74
N LYS A 48 19.25 4.28 20.26
CA LYS A 48 18.28 3.44 19.56
C LYS A 48 17.05 4.25 19.16
N LEU A 49 16.60 4.05 17.93
CA LEU A 49 15.33 4.52 17.40
C LEU A 49 14.48 3.30 17.06
N ASN A 50 13.33 3.17 17.70
CA ASN A 50 12.32 2.18 17.36
C ASN A 50 11.18 2.87 16.59
N ILE A 51 10.79 2.33 15.43
CA ILE A 51 9.65 2.80 14.64
C ILE A 51 8.60 1.70 14.59
N THR A 52 7.35 2.03 14.94
CA THR A 52 6.20 1.15 14.79
C THR A 52 5.17 1.80 13.89
N LEU A 53 4.44 0.98 13.14
CA LEU A 53 3.43 1.47 12.22
C LEU A 53 2.25 0.51 12.08
N LYS A 54 1.12 1.07 11.65
CA LYS A 54 -0.09 0.34 11.27
C LYS A 54 -0.60 0.89 9.95
N GLY A 55 -1.37 0.08 9.26
CA GLY A 55 -1.97 0.48 8.00
C GLY A 55 -3.09 -0.43 7.57
N ASN A 56 -3.63 -0.14 6.40
CA ASN A 56 -4.67 -0.90 5.76
C ASN A 56 -4.22 -1.32 4.36
N ASP A 57 -4.61 -2.52 3.94
CA ASP A 57 -4.29 -3.10 2.62
C ASP A 57 -2.81 -3.03 2.22
N LEU A 58 -1.91 -3.02 3.21
CA LEU A 58 -0.48 -3.11 2.94
C LEU A 58 -0.19 -4.49 2.32
N PRO A 59 0.81 -4.62 1.43
CA PRO A 59 1.07 -5.87 0.73
C PRO A 59 1.50 -6.97 1.72
N HIS A 60 0.68 -8.01 1.87
CA HIS A 60 1.03 -9.18 2.69
C HIS A 60 2.34 -9.81 2.19
N ASN A 61 3.25 -10.16 3.11
CA ASN A 61 4.63 -10.60 2.79
C ASN A 61 5.50 -9.55 2.09
N GLY A 62 5.01 -8.32 1.94
CA GLY A 62 5.81 -7.17 1.56
C GLY A 62 6.63 -6.64 2.73
N LYS A 63 7.28 -5.50 2.51
CA LYS A 63 8.15 -4.83 3.46
C LYS A 63 7.90 -3.33 3.49
N ILE A 64 8.22 -2.72 4.62
CA ILE A 64 8.59 -1.31 4.66
C ILE A 64 10.10 -1.24 4.58
N ASP A 65 10.61 -0.59 3.55
CA ASP A 65 12.04 -0.31 3.39
C ASP A 65 12.31 1.11 3.90
N TYR A 66 13.13 1.23 4.93
CA TYR A 66 13.54 2.52 5.50
C TYR A 66 14.80 3.04 4.84
N TYR A 67 14.79 4.32 4.53
CA TYR A 67 15.91 5.05 3.93
C TYR A 67 16.24 6.27 4.78
N ALA A 68 17.48 6.72 4.68
CA ALA A 68 17.94 7.96 5.29
C ALA A 68 18.78 8.79 4.33
N ASP A 69 18.64 10.11 4.41
CA ASP A 69 19.46 11.08 3.68
C ASP A 69 19.65 12.35 4.53
N VAL A 70 20.71 13.11 4.23
CA VAL A 70 20.93 14.44 4.84
C VAL A 70 20.11 15.52 4.14
N ASN A 71 19.64 15.26 2.92
CA ASN A 71 18.78 16.15 2.16
C ASN A 71 17.32 15.89 2.51
N ALA A 72 16.66 16.86 3.14
CA ALA A 72 15.24 16.78 3.44
C ALA A 72 14.40 16.69 2.15
N GLY A 73 13.32 15.90 2.20
CA GLY A 73 12.39 15.73 1.09
C GLY A 73 12.86 14.75 0.00
N PHE A 74 13.93 13.97 0.24
CA PHE A 74 14.37 12.96 -0.71
C PHE A 74 13.27 11.90 -0.97
N ASN A 75 13.25 11.33 -2.17
CA ASN A 75 12.29 10.30 -2.58
C ASN A 75 12.99 8.95 -2.84
N PRO A 76 12.84 7.95 -1.95
CA PRO A 76 13.34 6.60 -2.17
C PRO A 76 12.81 5.91 -3.43
N TYR A 77 11.57 6.17 -3.87
CA TYR A 77 11.05 5.61 -5.13
C TYR A 77 11.76 6.18 -6.37
N ALA A 78 12.43 7.34 -6.24
CA ALA A 78 13.30 7.92 -7.26
C ALA A 78 14.77 7.47 -7.12
N GLY A 79 15.07 6.51 -6.24
CA GLY A 79 16.41 6.00 -5.99
C GLY A 79 17.30 6.93 -5.14
N GLN A 80 16.70 7.88 -4.42
CA GLN A 80 17.41 8.79 -3.51
C GLN A 80 17.52 8.19 -2.10
N GLY A 81 18.47 8.67 -1.31
CA GLY A 81 18.74 8.18 0.04
C GLY A 81 19.42 6.82 0.10
N VAL A 82 19.87 6.47 1.30
CA VAL A 82 20.54 5.19 1.58
C VAL A 82 19.59 4.30 2.36
N LYS A 83 19.36 3.07 1.88
CA LYS A 83 18.55 2.09 2.60
C LYS A 83 19.23 1.69 3.91
N ILE A 84 18.54 1.87 5.03
CA ILE A 84 19.04 1.56 6.39
C ILE A 84 18.45 0.28 6.97
N GLY A 85 17.38 -0.24 6.38
CA GLY A 85 16.83 -1.53 6.76
C GLY A 85 15.43 -1.79 6.20
N SER A 86 14.85 -2.90 6.62
CA SER A 86 13.52 -3.33 6.20
C SER A 86 12.79 -4.04 7.34
N VAL A 87 11.47 -3.93 7.36
CA VAL A 87 10.57 -4.67 8.25
C VAL A 87 9.46 -5.34 7.48
N ASN A 88 8.94 -6.46 7.99
CA ASN A 88 7.94 -7.27 7.29
C ASN A 88 6.53 -6.77 7.56
N ILE A 89 5.69 -6.87 6.54
CA ILE A 89 4.27 -6.55 6.58
C ILE A 89 3.45 -7.84 6.68
N THR A 90 2.52 -7.85 7.63
CA THR A 90 1.52 -8.90 7.79
C THR A 90 0.13 -8.31 7.68
N THR A 91 -0.54 -8.64 6.58
CA THR A 91 -1.94 -8.23 6.36
C THR A 91 -2.84 -9.44 6.48
N SER A 92 -3.83 -9.38 7.37
CA SER A 92 -4.80 -10.46 7.54
C SER A 92 -5.92 -10.29 6.52
N ASN A 93 -5.83 -11.02 5.41
CA ASN A 93 -6.87 -11.06 4.39
C ASN A 93 -7.25 -12.52 4.10
N PRO A 94 -7.95 -13.20 5.03
CA PRO A 94 -8.42 -14.54 4.78
C PRO A 94 -9.36 -14.53 3.58
N LYS A 95 -9.34 -15.63 2.81
CA LYS A 95 -10.20 -15.82 1.65
C LYS A 95 -11.65 -15.55 2.04
N CYS A 96 -12.34 -14.74 1.23
CA CYS A 96 -13.73 -14.36 1.45
C CYS A 96 -14.02 -13.70 2.81
N ARG A 97 -13.05 -12.95 3.39
CA ARG A 97 -13.34 -11.97 4.47
C ARG A 97 -14.51 -11.08 4.06
N GLN A 98 -14.52 -10.63 2.82
CA GLN A 98 -15.67 -10.08 2.12
C GLN A 98 -15.97 -10.96 0.92
N CYS A 99 -17.24 -11.36 0.81
CA CYS A 99 -17.71 -12.24 -0.23
C CYS A 99 -17.61 -11.55 -1.59
N PRO A 100 -17.06 -12.22 -2.62
CA PRO A 100 -17.27 -11.81 -3.99
C PRO A 100 -18.77 -11.81 -4.32
N VAL A 101 -19.19 -10.93 -5.23
CA VAL A 101 -20.60 -10.77 -5.61
C VAL A 101 -20.72 -10.73 -7.13
N LEU A 102 -21.66 -11.52 -7.67
CA LEU A 102 -22.11 -11.36 -9.05
C LEU A 102 -22.94 -10.09 -9.17
N LEU A 103 -22.43 -9.11 -9.91
CA LEU A 103 -23.12 -7.83 -10.13
C LEU A 103 -24.15 -7.97 -11.26
N GLY A 104 -23.80 -8.75 -12.28
CA GLY A 104 -24.74 -9.03 -13.36
C GLY A 104 -24.18 -9.91 -14.48
N PHE A 105 -25.01 -10.16 -15.49
CA PHE A 105 -24.65 -10.90 -16.70
C PHE A 105 -25.49 -10.51 -17.91
N MET A 106 -24.88 -10.62 -19.10
CA MET A 106 -25.52 -10.36 -20.39
C MET A 106 -26.35 -11.58 -20.81
N ILE A 107 -27.66 -11.40 -21.02
CA ILE A 107 -28.60 -12.46 -21.40
C ILE A 107 -28.75 -12.58 -22.91
N ASP A 108 -28.92 -11.46 -23.62
CA ASP A 108 -29.14 -11.44 -25.08
C ASP A 108 -27.96 -10.72 -25.73
N ALA A 109 -27.08 -11.46 -26.38
CA ALA A 109 -25.80 -10.93 -26.83
C ALA A 109 -25.96 -10.08 -28.11
N CYS A 110 -25.20 -9.00 -28.21
CA CYS A 110 -25.13 -8.21 -29.45
C CYS A 110 -24.49 -8.92 -30.64
N GLY A 111 -23.71 -9.98 -30.40
CA GLY A 111 -23.07 -10.78 -31.44
C GLY A 111 -23.76 -12.11 -31.68
N THR A 112 -22.97 -13.13 -32.03
CA THR A 112 -23.44 -14.51 -31.98
C THR A 112 -23.84 -14.84 -30.54
N GLU A 113 -25.12 -15.14 -30.34
CA GLU A 113 -25.75 -15.33 -29.03
C GLU A 113 -24.93 -16.20 -28.09
N ALA A 114 -24.73 -17.46 -28.50
CA ALA A 114 -24.01 -18.45 -27.71
C ALA A 114 -22.59 -18.01 -27.28
N LYS A 115 -21.96 -17.09 -28.00
CA LYS A 115 -20.53 -16.78 -27.83
C LYS A 115 -20.24 -15.53 -27.02
N ASN A 116 -21.18 -14.59 -26.93
CA ASN A 116 -20.87 -13.21 -26.55
C ASN A 116 -21.52 -12.75 -25.24
N GLU A 117 -22.11 -13.67 -24.50
CA GLU A 117 -22.58 -13.41 -23.15
C GLU A 117 -21.41 -13.41 -22.15
N PHE A 118 -21.56 -12.68 -21.06
CA PHE A 118 -20.52 -12.50 -20.06
C PHE A 118 -21.09 -12.20 -18.68
N LEU A 119 -20.27 -12.45 -17.66
CA LEU A 119 -20.50 -12.12 -16.26
C LEU A 119 -19.75 -10.85 -15.89
N VAL A 120 -20.29 -10.07 -14.94
CA VAL A 120 -19.60 -8.98 -14.26
C VAL A 120 -19.63 -9.23 -12.76
N MET A 121 -18.46 -9.26 -12.12
CA MET A 121 -18.32 -9.61 -10.72
C MET A 121 -17.44 -8.61 -9.97
N TRP A 122 -17.77 -8.39 -8.71
CA TRP A 122 -16.89 -7.73 -7.74
C TRP A 122 -16.11 -8.77 -6.95
N THR A 123 -14.80 -8.59 -6.80
CA THR A 123 -13.91 -9.62 -6.24
C THR A 123 -13.91 -9.70 -4.71
N GLY A 124 -14.63 -8.82 -4.02
CA GLY A 124 -14.69 -8.83 -2.56
C GLY A 124 -13.30 -8.71 -1.93
N SER A 125 -12.94 -9.68 -1.09
CA SER A 125 -11.60 -9.78 -0.48
C SER A 125 -10.54 -10.47 -1.36
N GLY A 126 -10.80 -10.64 -2.65
CA GLY A 126 -9.93 -11.35 -3.59
C GLY A 126 -10.09 -12.87 -3.48
N PHE A 127 -9.82 -13.55 -4.58
CA PHE A 127 -9.85 -15.01 -4.66
C PHE A 127 -9.04 -15.49 -5.86
N ASN A 128 -8.65 -16.76 -5.85
CA ASN A 128 -7.98 -17.37 -6.98
C ASN A 128 -8.99 -17.79 -8.06
N THR A 129 -8.78 -17.45 -9.33
CA THR A 129 -9.70 -17.78 -10.43
C THR A 129 -9.92 -19.27 -10.62
N GLY A 130 -9.01 -20.13 -10.16
CA GLY A 130 -9.18 -21.59 -10.17
C GLY A 130 -10.22 -22.09 -9.17
N ASP A 131 -10.62 -21.27 -8.20
CA ASP A 131 -11.66 -21.58 -7.22
C ASP A 131 -13.05 -21.09 -7.65
N PHE A 132 -13.17 -20.41 -8.79
CA PHE A 132 -14.43 -19.89 -9.29
C PHE A 132 -15.29 -21.00 -9.90
N ASN A 133 -16.54 -21.08 -9.48
CA ASN A 133 -17.53 -21.98 -10.06
C ASN A 133 -18.78 -21.19 -10.46
N PHE A 134 -19.34 -21.53 -11.62
CA PHE A 134 -20.59 -20.97 -12.10
C PHE A 134 -21.46 -22.08 -12.69
N ASP A 135 -22.52 -22.42 -11.96
CA ASP A 135 -23.55 -23.38 -12.33
C ASP A 135 -24.60 -22.67 -13.20
N PHE A 136 -24.65 -23.00 -14.49
CA PHE A 136 -25.64 -22.47 -15.41
C PHE A 136 -26.99 -23.16 -15.21
N ALA A 137 -28.07 -22.44 -15.54
CA ALA A 137 -29.40 -23.02 -15.51
C ALA A 137 -29.45 -24.31 -16.35
N THR A 138 -30.17 -25.33 -15.86
CA THR A 138 -30.24 -26.66 -16.52
C THR A 138 -30.62 -26.60 -18.01
N GLN A 139 -31.39 -25.59 -18.42
CA GLN A 139 -31.80 -25.34 -19.80
C GLN A 139 -30.64 -24.87 -20.70
N ASN A 140 -29.62 -24.25 -20.09
CA ASN A 140 -28.43 -23.72 -20.73
C ASN A 140 -27.19 -24.59 -20.45
N ASN A 141 -27.35 -25.71 -19.72
CA ASN A 141 -26.28 -26.61 -19.31
C ASN A 141 -26.50 -28.02 -19.87
N SER A 142 -25.98 -28.28 -21.07
CA SER A 142 -25.98 -29.64 -21.65
C SER A 142 -24.70 -30.43 -21.32
N GLY A 143 -23.80 -29.86 -20.51
CA GLY A 143 -22.54 -30.48 -20.12
C GLY A 143 -21.51 -30.59 -21.25
N GLY A 144 -20.51 -31.44 -21.03
CA GLY A 144 -19.46 -31.76 -22.01
C GLY A 144 -18.48 -30.62 -22.27
N ALA A 145 -17.85 -30.64 -23.46
CA ALA A 145 -16.79 -29.67 -23.82
C ALA A 145 -17.31 -28.32 -24.33
N GLN A 146 -18.63 -28.12 -24.36
CA GLN A 146 -19.26 -26.97 -25.03
C GLN A 146 -20.11 -26.13 -24.07
N ASN A 147 -21.06 -26.74 -23.38
CA ASN A 147 -22.08 -26.01 -22.62
C ASN A 147 -22.12 -26.42 -21.15
N ALA A 148 -20.99 -26.88 -20.61
CA ALA A 148 -20.84 -27.24 -19.21
C ALA A 148 -20.69 -26.01 -18.29
N ASP A 149 -20.81 -26.25 -16.99
CA ASP A 149 -20.50 -25.26 -15.95
C ASP A 149 -19.02 -24.91 -15.92
N ILE A 150 -18.74 -23.69 -15.46
CA ILE A 150 -17.38 -23.27 -15.17
C ILE A 150 -16.97 -23.83 -13.81
N GLY A 151 -15.77 -24.43 -13.74
CA GLY A 151 -15.24 -25.13 -12.58
C GLY A 151 -15.49 -26.64 -12.69
N PRO A 152 -16.02 -27.30 -11.63
CA PRO A 152 -16.23 -28.74 -11.57
C PRO A 152 -17.10 -29.34 -12.70
N GLY A 153 -17.89 -28.53 -13.40
CA GLY A 153 -18.79 -29.03 -14.46
C GLY A 153 -18.11 -29.30 -15.80
N GLY A 154 -16.86 -28.87 -16.01
CA GLY A 154 -16.04 -29.26 -17.15
C GLY A 154 -15.41 -28.11 -17.94
N CYS A 155 -15.90 -26.88 -17.79
CA CYS A 155 -15.29 -25.70 -18.38
C CYS A 155 -14.31 -25.05 -17.40
N GLY A 156 -13.13 -24.66 -17.87
CA GLY A 156 -12.11 -23.96 -17.10
C GLY A 156 -12.03 -22.48 -17.47
N ILE A 157 -11.39 -21.70 -16.59
CA ILE A 157 -11.04 -20.29 -16.85
C ILE A 157 -9.75 -20.22 -17.68
N VAL A 158 -9.76 -19.43 -18.74
CA VAL A 158 -8.60 -19.08 -19.57
C VAL A 158 -8.49 -17.56 -19.74
N ASN A 159 -7.34 -17.11 -20.26
CA ASN A 159 -7.13 -15.69 -20.57
C ASN A 159 -8.26 -15.17 -21.44
N GLY A 160 -8.88 -14.08 -21.02
CA GLY A 160 -9.85 -13.35 -21.83
C GLY A 160 -9.17 -12.49 -22.89
N ASN A 161 -9.96 -11.90 -23.77
CA ASN A 161 -9.49 -10.89 -24.72
C ASN A 161 -9.84 -9.48 -24.21
N PRO A 162 -8.85 -8.67 -23.77
CA PRO A 162 -9.09 -7.30 -23.30
C PRO A 162 -9.71 -6.38 -24.34
N SER A 163 -9.52 -6.64 -25.64
CA SER A 163 -10.10 -5.79 -26.69
C SER A 163 -11.62 -5.85 -26.77
N LEU A 164 -12.24 -6.85 -26.12
CA LEU A 164 -13.71 -6.99 -26.06
C LEU A 164 -14.32 -6.11 -24.96
N VAL A 165 -13.51 -5.58 -24.05
CA VAL A 165 -13.94 -4.69 -22.97
C VAL A 165 -13.53 -3.27 -23.34
N SER A 166 -14.49 -2.46 -23.80
CA SER A 166 -14.27 -1.03 -24.03
C SER A 166 -14.74 -0.19 -22.85
N GLY A 167 -14.31 1.07 -22.78
CA GLY A 167 -14.55 1.96 -21.63
C GLY A 167 -13.40 2.01 -20.61
N CYS A 168 -12.50 1.02 -20.60
CA CYS A 168 -11.28 1.04 -19.78
C CYS A 168 -10.21 0.03 -20.25
N SER A 169 -9.04 0.05 -19.60
CA SER A 169 -8.01 -0.96 -19.79
C SER A 169 -8.28 -2.18 -18.90
N ALA A 170 -8.57 -3.33 -19.52
CA ALA A 170 -8.70 -4.61 -18.82
C ALA A 170 -7.40 -5.42 -18.89
N THR A 171 -7.12 -6.20 -17.84
CA THR A 171 -5.99 -7.15 -17.81
C THR A 171 -6.49 -8.57 -18.03
N ALA A 172 -5.98 -9.25 -19.04
CA ALA A 172 -6.29 -10.66 -19.29
C ALA A 172 -5.70 -11.55 -18.19
N VAL A 173 -6.53 -12.40 -17.59
CA VAL A 173 -6.10 -13.38 -16.59
C VAL A 173 -6.72 -14.75 -16.86
N GLY A 174 -5.96 -15.81 -16.58
CA GLY A 174 -6.37 -17.19 -16.83
C GLY A 174 -6.76 -17.91 -15.56
N GLY A 175 -6.85 -19.24 -15.64
CA GLY A 175 -7.01 -20.09 -14.46
C GLY A 175 -5.81 -19.97 -13.52
N ASN A 176 -6.08 -20.09 -12.22
CA ASN A 176 -5.08 -20.02 -11.13
C ASN A 176 -4.44 -18.65 -10.89
N PHE A 177 -5.11 -17.56 -11.25
CA PHE A 177 -4.67 -16.19 -10.96
C PHE A 177 -5.29 -15.67 -9.66
N ASP A 178 -4.49 -15.08 -8.77
CA ASP A 178 -4.98 -14.43 -7.55
C ASP A 178 -5.52 -13.04 -7.86
N LEU A 179 -6.85 -12.93 -8.02
CA LEU A 179 -7.50 -11.66 -8.20
C LEU A 179 -7.35 -10.81 -6.92
N PRO A 180 -6.88 -9.56 -7.03
CA PRO A 180 -6.80 -8.69 -5.88
C PRO A 180 -8.21 -8.37 -5.36
N PRO A 181 -8.31 -7.96 -4.08
CA PRO A 181 -9.57 -7.48 -3.54
C PRO A 181 -10.09 -6.24 -4.28
N ASN A 182 -11.37 -5.94 -4.05
CA ASN A 182 -12.04 -4.72 -4.51
C ASN A 182 -11.78 -4.35 -5.98
N SER A 183 -11.86 -5.34 -6.85
CA SER A 183 -11.65 -5.22 -8.29
C SER A 183 -12.87 -5.72 -9.04
N ILE A 184 -12.96 -5.41 -10.33
CA ILE A 184 -13.98 -5.98 -11.21
C ILE A 184 -13.37 -7.07 -12.08
N TRP A 185 -14.10 -8.17 -12.21
CA TRP A 185 -13.73 -9.27 -13.09
C TRP A 185 -14.87 -9.56 -14.05
N ILE A 186 -14.56 -9.52 -15.35
CA ILE A 186 -15.48 -9.82 -16.45
C ILE A 186 -15.12 -11.18 -17.02
N VAL A 187 -16.10 -12.08 -17.15
CA VAL A 187 -15.87 -13.43 -17.67
C VAL A 187 -16.80 -13.70 -18.83
N PHE A 188 -16.23 -13.81 -20.04
CA PHE A 188 -16.98 -14.29 -21.19
C PHE A 188 -17.28 -15.78 -21.05
N THR A 189 -18.52 -16.17 -21.35
CA THR A 189 -18.98 -17.54 -21.12
C THR A 189 -18.52 -18.53 -22.18
N SER A 190 -17.88 -18.06 -23.26
CA SER A 190 -17.37 -18.87 -24.37
C SER A 190 -15.93 -18.51 -24.76
N ALA A 191 -15.19 -19.51 -25.23
CA ALA A 191 -13.82 -19.37 -25.74
C ALA A 191 -13.73 -18.52 -27.03
N ASN A 192 -14.85 -18.36 -27.74
CA ASN A 192 -14.92 -17.68 -29.04
C ASN A 192 -15.70 -16.37 -28.98
N ALA A 193 -15.72 -15.69 -27.82
CA ALA A 193 -16.25 -14.34 -27.72
C ALA A 193 -15.52 -13.41 -28.71
N SER A 194 -16.29 -12.59 -29.42
CA SER A 194 -15.82 -11.79 -30.56
C SER A 194 -16.43 -10.38 -30.61
N THR A 195 -17.43 -10.11 -29.78
CA THR A 195 -18.13 -8.82 -29.74
C THR A 195 -17.51 -7.90 -28.71
N ILE A 196 -17.31 -6.65 -29.10
CA ILE A 196 -16.86 -5.58 -28.21
C ILE A 196 -18.07 -5.01 -27.49
N TYR A 197 -17.98 -4.91 -26.16
CA TYR A 197 -18.99 -4.29 -25.31
C TYR A 197 -18.46 -3.02 -24.69
N ASP A 198 -19.34 -2.03 -24.51
CA ASP A 198 -19.07 -0.85 -23.70
C ASP A 198 -19.27 -1.18 -22.22
N CYS A 199 -18.16 -1.34 -21.52
CA CYS A 199 -18.14 -1.67 -20.10
C CYS A 199 -17.90 -0.43 -19.22
N THR A 200 -18.08 0.79 -19.73
CA THR A 200 -17.79 2.04 -18.98
C THR A 200 -18.42 2.04 -17.59
N SER A 201 -19.66 1.56 -17.44
CA SER A 201 -20.33 1.46 -16.13
C SER A 201 -19.62 0.51 -15.17
N ALA A 202 -19.25 -0.70 -15.64
CA ALA A 202 -18.48 -1.66 -14.83
C ALA A 202 -17.05 -1.16 -14.53
N CYS A 203 -16.40 -0.54 -15.53
CA CYS A 203 -15.09 0.08 -15.42
C CYS A 203 -15.05 1.21 -14.38
N GLY A 204 -16.18 1.89 -14.13
CA GLY A 204 -16.28 2.95 -13.14
C GLY A 204 -16.35 2.47 -11.69
N LEU A 205 -16.52 1.17 -11.45
CA LEU A 205 -16.70 0.62 -10.09
C LEU A 205 -15.38 0.40 -9.33
N ALA A 206 -14.32 0.03 -10.05
CA ALA A 206 -13.01 -0.22 -9.44
C ALA A 206 -11.90 0.18 -10.39
N CYS A 207 -10.73 0.49 -9.84
CA CYS A 207 -9.58 0.86 -10.66
C CYS A 207 -9.00 -0.32 -11.46
N LYS A 208 -9.06 -1.55 -10.91
CA LYS A 208 -8.55 -2.75 -11.57
C LYS A 208 -9.67 -3.57 -12.19
N ILE A 209 -9.56 -3.74 -13.50
CA ILE A 209 -10.50 -4.50 -14.32
C ILE A 209 -9.76 -5.70 -14.91
N PHE A 210 -10.28 -6.88 -14.66
CA PHE A 210 -9.74 -8.14 -15.16
C PHE A 210 -10.72 -8.77 -16.14
N VAL A 211 -10.19 -9.49 -17.12
CA VAL A 211 -11.01 -10.21 -18.09
C VAL A 211 -10.52 -11.65 -18.26
N SER A 212 -11.47 -12.57 -18.26
CA SER A 212 -11.27 -13.98 -18.56
C SER A 212 -12.30 -14.48 -19.54
N ALA A 213 -12.11 -15.71 -20.01
CA ALA A 213 -13.11 -16.44 -20.76
C ALA A 213 -13.21 -17.88 -20.23
N SER A 214 -14.36 -18.51 -20.47
CA SER A 214 -14.50 -19.96 -20.43
C SER A 214 -13.68 -20.59 -21.56
N ASN A 215 -13.07 -21.75 -21.31
CA ASN A 215 -12.38 -22.53 -22.34
C ASN A 215 -13.34 -23.34 -23.24
N CYS A 216 -14.61 -23.44 -22.86
CA CYS A 216 -15.61 -24.12 -23.66
C CYS A 216 -16.11 -23.23 -24.80
N ASP A 217 -16.30 -23.80 -25.97
CA ASP A 217 -17.00 -23.15 -27.07
C ASP A 217 -18.50 -23.45 -26.97
N ARG A 218 -19.27 -22.44 -26.57
CA ARG A 218 -20.70 -22.59 -26.39
C ARG A 218 -21.43 -22.64 -27.73
N THR A 219 -22.38 -23.57 -27.84
CA THR A 219 -23.25 -23.75 -29.01
C THR A 219 -24.68 -23.24 -28.77
N ILE A 220 -25.01 -22.96 -27.52
CA ILE A 220 -26.27 -22.33 -27.08
C ILE A 220 -25.94 -21.18 -26.13
N GLY A 221 -26.86 -20.24 -25.96
CA GLY A 221 -26.75 -19.17 -24.96
C GLY A 221 -26.39 -19.73 -23.58
N ALA A 222 -25.53 -19.04 -22.85
CA ALA A 222 -25.29 -19.31 -21.43
C ALA A 222 -26.48 -18.89 -20.57
N PHE A 223 -27.26 -17.94 -21.07
CA PHE A 223 -28.52 -17.49 -20.53
C PHE A 223 -29.61 -17.62 -21.59
N SER A 224 -30.83 -17.92 -21.16
CA SER A 224 -32.00 -17.98 -22.04
C SER A 224 -32.56 -16.57 -22.29
N ASN A 225 -32.70 -16.17 -23.55
CA ASN A 225 -33.30 -14.89 -23.96
C ASN A 225 -34.82 -15.04 -24.29
N PHE A 226 -35.43 -14.02 -24.92
CA PHE A 226 -36.86 -13.97 -25.23
C PHE A 226 -37.40 -15.11 -26.13
N ASP A 227 -36.54 -15.80 -26.89
CA ASP A 227 -36.94 -16.88 -27.80
C ASP A 227 -37.04 -18.26 -27.13
N ALA A 228 -36.58 -18.35 -25.88
CA ALA A 228 -36.54 -19.57 -25.12
C ALA A 228 -37.87 -19.90 -24.43
N SER A 229 -37.97 -21.11 -23.88
CA SER A 229 -39.16 -21.52 -23.14
C SER A 229 -39.37 -20.68 -21.88
N VAL A 230 -40.60 -20.24 -21.67
CA VAL A 230 -41.03 -19.50 -20.48
C VAL A 230 -40.65 -20.23 -19.19
N GLY A 231 -40.24 -19.45 -18.19
CA GLY A 231 -40.01 -19.92 -16.82
C GLY A 231 -38.69 -19.45 -16.25
N ASN A 232 -38.53 -19.69 -14.96
CA ASN A 232 -37.34 -19.25 -14.22
C ASN A 232 -36.06 -19.92 -14.73
N ARG A 233 -35.00 -19.12 -14.74
CA ARG A 233 -33.62 -19.56 -14.88
C ARG A 233 -32.91 -19.22 -13.60
N THR A 234 -32.29 -20.22 -13.00
CA THR A 234 -31.48 -20.08 -11.80
C THR A 234 -30.05 -20.43 -12.14
N GLN A 235 -29.12 -19.56 -11.77
CA GLN A 235 -27.69 -19.79 -11.85
C GLN A 235 -27.08 -19.62 -10.47
N VAL A 236 -26.00 -20.35 -10.21
CA VAL A 236 -25.34 -20.31 -8.91
C VAL A 236 -23.87 -20.02 -9.10
N MET A 237 -23.43 -18.87 -8.58
CA MET A 237 -22.02 -18.56 -8.42
C MET A 237 -21.54 -19.01 -7.05
N THR A 238 -20.45 -19.76 -7.00
CA THR A 238 -19.74 -20.10 -5.75
C THR A 238 -18.24 -19.92 -5.92
N ILE A 239 -17.55 -19.75 -4.79
CA ILE A 239 -16.10 -19.80 -4.73
C ILE A 239 -15.70 -20.97 -3.82
N THR A 240 -14.93 -21.92 -4.34
CA THR A 240 -14.45 -23.09 -3.58
C THR A 240 -13.74 -22.64 -2.31
N GLY A 241 -14.11 -23.18 -1.14
CA GLY A 241 -13.52 -22.77 0.13
C GLY A 241 -14.07 -21.45 0.70
N CYS A 242 -15.15 -20.91 0.12
CA CYS A 242 -15.94 -19.83 0.69
C CYS A 242 -17.35 -20.29 1.03
N ALA A 243 -17.91 -19.76 2.12
CA ALA A 243 -19.30 -20.04 2.51
C ALA A 243 -20.32 -19.23 1.70
N CYS A 244 -19.87 -18.26 0.90
CA CYS A 244 -20.74 -17.41 0.11
C CYS A 244 -21.13 -18.04 -1.22
N SER A 245 -22.39 -17.83 -1.59
CA SER A 245 -23.01 -18.26 -2.84
C SER A 245 -23.95 -17.17 -3.31
N THR A 246 -23.96 -16.88 -4.61
CA THR A 246 -24.94 -16.00 -5.23
C THR A 246 -25.89 -16.83 -6.06
N ASN A 247 -27.17 -16.83 -5.70
CA ASN A 247 -28.23 -17.41 -6.51
C ASN A 247 -28.84 -16.28 -7.36
N ALA A 248 -28.51 -16.27 -8.64
CA ALA A 248 -29.11 -15.34 -9.57
C ALA A 248 -30.30 -16.02 -10.24
N MET A 249 -31.44 -15.33 -10.21
CA MET A 249 -32.69 -15.82 -10.79
C MET A 249 -33.31 -14.74 -11.64
N TYR A 250 -33.82 -15.15 -12.79
CA TYR A 250 -34.65 -14.32 -13.65
C TYR A 250 -35.69 -15.17 -14.37
N ASP A 251 -36.79 -14.55 -14.79
CA ASP A 251 -37.86 -15.22 -15.54
C ASP A 251 -37.78 -14.83 -17.02
N VAL A 252 -38.00 -15.80 -17.90
CA VAL A 252 -37.75 -15.70 -19.34
C VAL A 252 -38.83 -14.95 -20.15
N PRO A 253 -39.99 -14.53 -19.60
CA PRO A 253 -40.82 -13.55 -20.32
C PRO A 253 -41.43 -12.49 -19.38
N GLY A 254 -40.83 -11.30 -19.39
CA GLY A 254 -41.41 -10.09 -18.77
C GLY A 254 -41.01 -8.77 -19.44
N SER A 255 -39.79 -8.67 -19.98
CA SER A 255 -39.29 -7.43 -20.63
C SER A 255 -38.05 -7.62 -21.51
N LEU A 256 -37.69 -8.86 -21.86
CA LEU A 256 -36.56 -9.15 -22.75
C LEU A 256 -36.94 -8.73 -24.18
N THR A 257 -36.19 -7.81 -24.79
CA THR A 257 -36.51 -7.27 -26.11
C THR A 257 -35.26 -7.08 -26.96
N GLY A 258 -34.86 -8.14 -27.64
CA GLY A 258 -33.72 -8.14 -28.56
C GLY A 258 -32.37 -7.90 -27.85
N ASN A 259 -31.33 -7.83 -28.66
CA ASN A 259 -29.95 -7.79 -28.18
C ASN A 259 -29.70 -6.72 -27.10
N GLY A 260 -28.89 -7.08 -26.11
CA GLY A 260 -28.44 -6.21 -25.02
C GLY A 260 -29.20 -6.35 -23.71
N ASP A 261 -30.07 -7.35 -23.60
CA ASP A 261 -30.73 -7.66 -22.34
C ASP A 261 -29.68 -8.11 -21.30
N PHE A 262 -29.78 -7.55 -20.11
CA PHE A 262 -28.80 -7.72 -19.04
C PHE A 262 -29.50 -7.87 -17.70
N TRP A 263 -29.12 -8.89 -16.94
CA TRP A 263 -29.53 -9.03 -15.55
C TRP A 263 -28.52 -8.33 -14.64
N ALA A 264 -29.00 -7.41 -13.80
CA ALA A 264 -28.19 -6.72 -12.81
C ALA A 264 -28.95 -6.70 -11.48
N GLU A 265 -28.34 -7.27 -10.44
CA GLU A 265 -28.83 -7.22 -9.04
C GLU A 265 -30.32 -7.58 -8.86
N GLY A 266 -30.81 -8.57 -9.62
CA GLY A 266 -32.20 -9.03 -9.54
C GLY A 266 -33.19 -8.32 -10.46
N SER A 267 -32.74 -7.38 -11.28
CA SER A 267 -33.55 -6.70 -12.30
C SER A 267 -33.02 -6.99 -13.70
N ILE A 268 -33.91 -6.99 -14.69
CA ILE A 268 -33.55 -7.05 -16.11
C ILE A 268 -33.67 -5.64 -16.69
N SER A 269 -32.67 -5.26 -17.49
CA SER A 269 -32.66 -4.04 -18.27
C SER A 269 -32.07 -4.31 -19.65
N ASN A 270 -32.36 -3.45 -20.63
CA ASN A 270 -31.69 -3.49 -21.92
C ASN A 270 -30.88 -2.20 -22.08
N ASN A 271 -29.57 -2.34 -22.26
CA ASN A 271 -28.68 -1.21 -22.50
C ASN A 271 -27.87 -1.40 -23.80
N GLY A 272 -28.43 -2.16 -24.75
CA GLY A 272 -27.74 -2.56 -25.96
C GLY A 272 -26.42 -3.27 -25.66
N CYS A 273 -25.37 -2.96 -26.41
CA CYS A 273 -24.06 -3.59 -26.27
C CYS A 273 -23.20 -2.97 -25.16
N ALA A 274 -23.84 -2.54 -24.07
CA ALA A 274 -23.19 -1.89 -22.95
C ALA A 274 -23.63 -2.47 -21.61
N THR A 275 -22.75 -2.45 -20.61
CA THR A 275 -23.14 -2.77 -19.23
C THR A 275 -24.07 -1.67 -18.69
N PRO A 276 -25.21 -2.01 -18.06
CA PRO A 276 -26.05 -1.02 -17.40
C PRO A 276 -25.34 -0.40 -16.20
N SER A 277 -25.98 0.55 -15.53
CA SER A 277 -25.51 1.01 -14.22
C SER A 277 -25.48 -0.18 -13.25
N LEU A 278 -24.32 -0.42 -12.67
CA LEU A 278 -24.09 -1.45 -11.67
C LEU A 278 -23.72 -0.79 -10.35
N SER A 279 -23.94 -1.48 -9.24
CA SER A 279 -23.39 -1.09 -7.95
C SER A 279 -22.49 -2.20 -7.41
N GLN A 280 -21.57 -1.85 -6.53
CA GLN A 280 -20.78 -2.83 -5.81
C GLN A 280 -20.94 -2.61 -4.31
N PRO A 281 -20.77 -3.66 -3.48
CA PRO A 281 -20.76 -3.50 -2.04
C PRO A 281 -19.63 -2.57 -1.56
N ASN A 282 -19.81 -2.00 -0.37
CA ASN A 282 -18.76 -1.21 0.26
C ASN A 282 -17.59 -2.10 0.67
N TYR A 283 -16.40 -1.77 0.16
CA TYR A 283 -15.19 -2.46 0.53
C TYR A 283 -14.68 -2.01 1.90
N ILE A 284 -14.38 -2.98 2.77
CA ILE A 284 -13.75 -2.79 4.07
C ILE A 284 -12.26 -3.18 3.97
N PRO A 285 -11.33 -2.22 4.15
CA PRO A 285 -9.88 -2.48 4.07
C PRO A 285 -9.36 -3.57 5.00
N ALA A 286 -8.32 -4.28 4.55
CA ALA A 286 -7.63 -5.30 5.36
C ALA A 286 -6.72 -4.64 6.40
N VAL A 287 -6.91 -4.90 7.69
CA VAL A 287 -5.99 -4.40 8.71
C VAL A 287 -4.62 -5.04 8.54
N SER A 288 -3.60 -4.20 8.52
CA SER A 288 -2.19 -4.57 8.35
C SER A 288 -1.40 -4.25 9.62
N THR A 289 -0.53 -5.17 10.02
CA THR A 289 0.46 -4.96 11.07
C THR A 289 1.85 -5.07 10.47
N VAL A 290 2.80 -4.35 11.07
CA VAL A 290 4.19 -4.33 10.59
C VAL A 290 5.11 -4.50 11.79
N SER A 291 6.14 -5.32 11.62
CA SER A 291 7.11 -5.55 12.70
C SER A 291 7.83 -4.24 13.05
N PRO A 292 8.18 -3.99 14.33
CA PRO A 292 8.93 -2.81 14.72
C PRO A 292 10.28 -2.74 13.98
N PHE A 293 10.68 -1.54 13.60
CA PHE A 293 12.01 -1.27 13.06
C PHE A 293 12.91 -0.74 14.16
N ASP A 294 13.89 -1.53 14.55
CA ASP A 294 14.91 -1.14 15.51
C ASP A 294 16.19 -0.70 14.78
N PHE A 295 16.57 0.56 14.98
CA PHE A 295 17.75 1.16 14.37
C PHE A 295 18.70 1.70 15.44
N THR A 296 19.98 1.37 15.33
CA THR A 296 21.03 1.92 16.19
C THR A 296 21.79 2.98 15.41
N ILE A 297 21.87 4.20 15.96
CA ILE A 297 22.50 5.33 15.30
C ILE A 297 24.00 5.06 15.14
N PRO A 298 24.52 5.01 13.90
CA PRO A 298 25.93 4.73 13.67
C PRO A 298 26.79 5.97 13.96
N ALA A 299 28.02 5.75 14.42
CA ALA A 299 28.98 6.83 14.66
C ALA A 299 29.32 7.64 13.39
N SER A 300 29.12 7.08 12.19
CA SER A 300 29.31 7.81 10.92
C SER A 300 28.28 8.92 10.70
N TRP A 301 27.22 8.98 11.50
CA TRP A 301 26.18 10.01 11.41
C TRP A 301 26.41 11.20 12.34
N CYS A 302 27.51 11.21 13.11
CA CYS A 302 27.82 12.29 14.04
C CYS A 302 27.75 13.68 13.41
N ASP A 303 27.20 14.61 14.19
CA ASP A 303 27.13 16.05 13.91
C ASP A 303 26.41 16.40 12.61
N LYS A 304 25.47 15.55 12.20
CA LYS A 304 24.62 15.72 11.01
C LYS A 304 23.15 15.57 11.40
N VAL A 305 22.31 16.12 10.55
CA VAL A 305 20.87 15.89 10.57
C VAL A 305 20.53 14.92 9.44
N TYR A 306 19.80 13.87 9.76
CA TYR A 306 19.27 12.91 8.78
C TYR A 306 17.76 12.93 8.80
N GLU A 307 17.14 12.90 7.63
CA GLU A 307 15.73 12.57 7.47
C GLU A 307 15.62 11.06 7.21
N ILE A 308 14.71 10.39 7.93
CA ILE A 308 14.36 8.98 7.75
C ILE A 308 12.93 8.91 7.21
N VAL A 309 12.73 8.09 6.17
CA VAL A 309 11.39 7.79 5.62
C VAL A 309 11.33 6.34 5.16
N GLY A 310 10.20 5.68 5.40
CA GLY A 310 9.89 4.35 4.92
C GLY A 310 9.04 4.38 3.65
N ILE A 311 9.24 3.41 2.76
CA ILE A 311 8.41 3.17 1.57
C ILE A 311 7.93 1.72 1.52
N LEU A 312 6.81 1.48 0.84
CA LEU A 312 6.29 0.13 0.60
C LEU A 312 7.11 -0.60 -0.47
N ASN A 313 7.39 -1.87 -0.20
CA ASN A 313 7.99 -2.80 -1.15
C ASN A 313 7.19 -4.12 -1.15
N PRO A 314 6.47 -4.47 -2.23
CA PRO A 314 6.46 -3.81 -3.52
C PRO A 314 5.85 -2.41 -3.50
N LYS A 315 6.29 -1.57 -4.43
CA LYS A 315 5.74 -0.23 -4.67
C LYS A 315 4.24 -0.34 -5.01
N PRO A 316 3.39 0.57 -4.51
CA PRO A 316 1.99 0.64 -4.91
C PRO A 316 1.83 0.72 -6.43
N ASP A 317 0.76 0.11 -6.94
CA ASP A 317 0.49 0.10 -8.38
C ASP A 317 0.19 1.53 -8.87
N PRO A 318 1.05 2.14 -9.71
CA PRO A 318 0.93 3.55 -10.07
C PRO A 318 -0.28 3.84 -10.97
N ILE A 319 -0.94 2.81 -11.52
CA ILE A 319 -2.19 2.98 -12.28
C ILE A 319 -3.32 3.39 -11.34
N CYS A 320 -3.30 2.89 -10.11
CA CYS A 320 -4.43 2.99 -9.18
C CYS A 320 -4.11 3.73 -7.89
N CYS A 321 -2.87 3.71 -7.46
CA CYS A 321 -2.46 4.16 -6.15
C CYS A 321 -1.26 5.07 -6.24
N MET A 322 -1.28 6.08 -5.39
CA MET A 322 -0.15 6.97 -5.22
C MET A 322 0.98 6.28 -4.46
N GLU A 323 2.17 6.88 -4.53
CA GLU A 323 3.30 6.48 -3.72
C GLU A 323 3.00 6.74 -2.23
N GLU A 324 3.16 5.70 -1.42
CA GLU A 324 3.01 5.78 0.04
C GLU A 324 4.35 5.92 0.73
N PHE A 325 4.38 6.80 1.73
CA PHE A 325 5.53 7.06 2.59
C PHE A 325 5.10 6.99 4.05
N THR A 326 5.98 6.55 4.94
CA THR A 326 5.78 6.79 6.38
C THR A 326 5.89 8.28 6.69
N GLU A 327 5.57 8.67 7.93
CA GLU A 327 5.98 9.96 8.45
C GLU A 327 7.49 10.17 8.26
N ARG A 328 7.87 11.40 7.89
CA ARG A 328 9.27 11.81 7.75
C ARG A 328 9.81 12.20 9.12
N ILE A 329 10.91 11.58 9.52
CA ILE A 329 11.51 11.74 10.84
C ILE A 329 12.87 12.42 10.70
N SER A 330 13.03 13.62 11.25
CA SER A 330 14.30 14.34 11.24
C SER A 330 15.06 14.13 12.55
N ILE A 331 16.24 13.51 12.49
CA ILE A 331 17.07 13.26 13.66
C ILE A 331 18.35 14.08 13.61
N ASN A 332 18.64 14.80 14.69
CA ASN A 332 19.91 15.49 14.89
C ASN A 332 20.83 14.60 15.73
N ILE A 333 21.98 14.19 15.18
CA ILE A 333 22.88 13.26 15.84
C ILE A 333 23.99 14.04 16.54
N LYS A 334 24.12 13.86 17.86
CA LYS A 334 25.19 14.46 18.67
C LYS A 334 26.21 13.42 19.12
N CYS A 335 27.48 13.81 19.06
CA CYS A 335 28.60 12.94 19.44
C CYS A 335 29.67 13.71 20.22
N PRO A 336 29.36 14.22 21.43
CA PRO A 336 30.38 14.87 22.24
C PRO A 336 31.54 13.90 22.52
N LYS A 337 32.78 14.38 22.43
CA LYS A 337 33.99 13.60 22.70
C LYS A 337 34.91 14.41 23.60
N ALA A 338 35.05 13.97 24.85
CA ALA A 338 35.98 14.56 25.78
C ALA A 338 37.42 14.21 25.40
N ASN A 339 38.30 15.21 25.37
CA ASN A 339 39.73 15.03 25.16
C ASN A 339 40.46 15.23 26.49
N SER A 340 41.63 14.60 26.61
CA SER A 340 42.50 14.80 27.77
C SER A 340 43.10 16.20 27.74
N ALA A 341 43.08 16.89 28.88
CA ALA A 341 43.73 18.17 29.10
C ALA A 341 44.62 18.10 30.36
N SER A 342 45.55 19.05 30.48
CA SER A 342 46.43 19.17 31.64
C SER A 342 46.55 20.63 32.06
N LEU A 343 46.44 20.90 33.35
CA LEU A 343 46.69 22.22 33.93
C LEU A 343 47.89 22.16 34.86
N GLU A 344 48.67 23.22 34.87
CA GLU A 344 49.81 23.41 35.76
C GLU A 344 49.67 24.76 36.48
N ALA A 345 49.95 24.77 37.79
CA ALA A 345 49.89 25.97 38.61
C ALA A 345 50.99 25.94 39.68
N CYS A 346 51.50 27.11 40.07
CA CYS A 346 52.48 27.24 41.14
C CYS A 346 51.86 26.92 42.51
N GLU A 347 52.63 26.30 43.40
CA GLU A 347 52.20 26.01 44.77
C GLU A 347 51.81 27.29 45.52
N THR A 348 50.66 27.26 46.18
CA THR A 348 50.20 28.35 47.06
C THR A 348 50.51 28.07 48.52
N SER A 349 50.37 26.82 48.98
CA SER A 349 50.86 26.32 50.27
C SER A 349 50.64 24.81 50.41
N GLY A 350 51.48 24.12 51.18
CA GLY A 350 51.23 22.75 51.63
C GLY A 350 51.18 21.69 50.52
N GLY A 351 51.90 21.89 49.41
CA GLY A 351 51.90 21.01 48.25
C GLY A 351 50.65 21.13 47.37
N GLN A 352 49.85 22.20 47.54
CA GLN A 352 48.62 22.45 46.79
C GLN A 352 48.68 23.76 46.00
N ALA A 353 48.01 23.77 44.85
CA ALA A 353 47.81 24.93 44.01
C ALA A 353 46.32 25.13 43.70
N LEU A 354 45.94 26.36 43.37
CA LEU A 354 44.59 26.73 42.98
C LEU A 354 44.48 26.68 41.45
N PHE A 355 43.67 25.76 40.92
CA PHE A 355 43.50 25.56 39.47
C PHE A 355 42.19 26.20 39.00
N ASN A 356 42.25 27.04 37.96
CA ASN A 356 41.05 27.44 37.23
C ASN A 356 40.70 26.34 36.21
N LEU A 357 39.70 25.52 36.50
CA LEU A 357 39.35 24.38 35.64
C LEU A 357 38.83 24.83 34.28
N GLU A 358 38.22 26.01 34.20
CA GLU A 358 37.70 26.57 32.93
C GLU A 358 38.82 26.85 31.91
N ASP A 359 40.08 26.98 32.36
CA ASP A 359 41.23 27.13 31.46
C ASP A 359 41.46 25.87 30.61
N ALA A 360 40.98 24.69 31.06
CA ALA A 360 41.06 23.44 30.32
C ALA A 360 39.90 23.21 29.35
N ASP A 361 38.84 24.04 29.38
CA ASP A 361 37.61 23.78 28.63
C ASP A 361 37.85 23.67 27.12
N THR A 362 38.70 24.53 26.56
CA THR A 362 39.00 24.52 25.12
C THR A 362 39.70 23.22 24.71
N ASP A 363 40.61 22.73 25.53
CA ASP A 363 41.34 21.48 25.29
C ASP A 363 40.44 20.27 25.47
N VAL A 364 39.63 20.25 26.54
CA VAL A 364 38.65 19.18 26.80
C VAL A 364 37.66 19.08 25.64
N LEU A 365 37.09 20.21 25.20
CA LEU A 365 36.15 20.26 24.09
C LEU A 365 36.82 19.87 22.77
N GLY A 366 38.10 20.21 22.55
CA GLY A 366 38.81 19.90 21.31
C GLY A 366 38.08 20.34 20.05
N GLY A 367 37.35 21.46 20.13
CA GLY A 367 36.51 22.00 19.05
C GLY A 367 35.09 21.43 18.97
N SER A 368 34.68 20.52 19.85
CA SER A 368 33.29 20.07 19.96
C SER A 368 32.40 21.13 20.64
N ASN A 369 31.09 21.07 20.35
CA ASN A 369 30.10 21.89 21.04
C ASN A 369 29.74 21.30 22.41
N GLY A 370 29.27 22.13 23.33
CA GLY A 370 28.75 21.68 24.61
C GLY A 370 29.28 22.46 25.80
N VAL A 371 29.00 21.96 27.00
CA VAL A 371 29.51 22.49 28.27
C VAL A 371 30.34 21.44 28.97
N VAL A 372 31.44 21.87 29.60
CA VAL A 372 32.31 21.00 30.40
C VAL A 372 31.87 21.04 31.86
N GLN A 373 31.81 19.88 32.49
CA GLN A 373 31.60 19.73 33.93
C GLN A 373 32.71 18.85 34.52
N TYR A 374 33.26 19.27 35.66
CA TYR A 374 34.38 18.58 36.29
C TYR A 374 33.96 17.75 37.50
N PHE A 375 34.59 16.59 37.68
CA PHE A 375 34.29 15.61 38.72
C PHE A 375 35.56 15.01 39.32
N LYS A 376 35.51 14.69 40.61
CA LYS A 376 36.61 14.02 41.32
C LYS A 376 36.71 12.53 41.00
N ASP A 377 35.60 11.93 40.56
CA ASP A 377 35.47 10.51 40.24
C ASP A 377 35.03 10.29 38.79
N MET A 378 35.41 9.14 38.23
CA MET A 378 35.06 8.75 36.86
C MET A 378 33.56 8.50 36.67
N ALA A 379 32.81 8.18 37.74
CA ALA A 379 31.38 7.97 37.63
C ALA A 379 30.58 9.28 37.49
N GLY A 380 31.24 10.44 37.60
CA GLY A 380 30.58 11.74 37.45
C GLY A 380 29.60 12.05 38.58
N THR A 381 29.86 11.55 39.79
CA THR A 381 28.94 11.70 40.94
C THR A 381 29.38 12.78 41.91
N MET A 382 30.68 13.06 42.00
CA MET A 382 31.29 14.06 42.87
C MET A 382 31.73 15.28 42.06
N ARG A 383 30.77 16.15 41.74
CA ARG A 383 31.05 17.40 40.99
C ARG A 383 31.97 18.33 41.78
N ILE A 384 32.91 18.95 41.09
CA ILE A 384 33.79 20.00 41.61
C ILE A 384 33.58 21.29 40.81
N ASN A 385 33.88 22.43 41.43
CA ASN A 385 33.72 23.75 40.81
C ASN A 385 35.08 24.42 40.63
N SER A 386 35.18 25.28 39.62
CA SER A 386 36.31 26.19 39.46
C SER A 386 36.16 27.41 40.39
N PRO A 387 37.25 27.93 40.99
CA PRO A 387 38.58 27.34 41.04
C PRO A 387 38.66 26.18 42.04
N TYR A 388 39.55 25.21 41.78
CA TYR A 388 39.70 23.98 42.55
C TYR A 388 41.09 23.90 43.21
N LEU A 389 41.12 23.74 44.55
CA LEU A 389 42.36 23.58 45.31
C LEU A 389 42.76 22.09 45.35
N SER A 390 43.94 21.76 44.80
CA SER A 390 44.43 20.38 44.74
C SER A 390 45.95 20.28 44.70
N GLY A 391 46.50 19.11 45.04
CA GLY A 391 47.84 18.68 44.63
C GLY A 391 47.79 17.95 43.28
N ASN A 392 48.79 17.10 42.98
CA ASN A 392 48.75 16.24 41.79
C ASN A 392 47.56 15.25 41.88
N ALA A 393 46.64 15.35 40.92
CA ALA A 393 45.42 14.53 40.88
C ALA A 393 44.92 14.36 39.44
N THR A 394 44.19 13.28 39.19
CA THR A 394 43.37 13.11 37.99
C THR A 394 41.96 13.60 38.27
N ILE A 395 41.48 14.51 37.41
CA ILE A 395 40.11 15.04 37.42
C ILE A 395 39.41 14.54 36.15
N TYR A 396 38.12 14.26 36.26
CA TYR A 396 37.30 13.77 35.14
C TYR A 396 36.46 14.90 34.59
N ALA A 397 36.56 15.16 33.29
CA ALA A 397 35.82 16.21 32.61
C ALA A 397 34.72 15.58 31.75
N LYS A 398 33.47 15.94 32.01
CA LYS A 398 32.31 15.48 31.25
C LYS A 398 31.86 16.58 30.30
N ILE A 399 31.83 16.29 29.00
CA ILE A 399 31.16 17.14 28.01
C ILE A 399 29.69 16.76 27.96
N ILE A 400 28.82 17.77 27.93
CA ILE A 400 27.38 17.62 27.68
C ILE A 400 27.03 18.46 26.45
N ASP A 401 26.52 17.82 25.40
CA ASP A 401 25.95 18.46 24.21
C ASP A 401 24.52 17.95 24.02
N GLY A 402 23.55 18.81 24.34
CA GLY A 402 22.15 18.47 24.40
C GLY A 402 21.88 17.34 25.41
N SER A 403 21.31 16.24 24.92
CA SER A 403 21.02 15.03 25.70
C SER A 403 22.20 14.05 25.79
N CYS A 404 23.27 14.31 25.03
CA CYS A 404 24.42 13.41 24.90
C CYS A 404 25.59 13.86 25.80
N SER A 405 26.39 12.90 26.26
CA SER A 405 27.57 13.21 27.07
C SER A 405 28.71 12.23 26.89
N SER A 406 29.94 12.70 27.15
CA SER A 406 31.18 11.92 27.16
C SER A 406 32.02 12.33 28.36
N ILE A 407 32.74 11.38 28.98
CA ILE A 407 33.72 11.60 30.07
C ILE A 407 35.12 11.30 29.54
#